data_AF-A0A842NU62-F1
#
_entry.id   AF-A0A842NU62-F1
#
_cell.length_a   1.000
_cell.length_b   1.000
_cell.length_c   1.000
_cell.angle_alpha   90.00
_cell.angle_beta   90.00
_cell.angle_gamma   90.00
#
_symmetry.space_group_name_H-M   'P 1'
#
loop_
_entity.id
_entity.type
_entity.pdbx_description
1 polymer ?
#
loop_
_entity_poly.entity_id
_entity_poly.type
_entity_poly.pdbx_seq_one_letter_code
_entity_poly.pdbx_strand_id
1 'polypeptide(L)' 'MDYRRLEGDEAVDHILQVLREAGRPLTTKEVQEETEKRRVQCPDSTVVFLNRLRRKGVIEGERSRERRGWVWWVQP' A
#
# COMPACT_ATOMS: atom_id res chain seq x y z
N MET A 1 8.61 21.21 3.46
CA MET A 1 7.62 20.29 4.06
C MET A 1 8.36 19.01 4.38
N ASP A 2 8.33 18.57 5.64
CA ASP A 2 9.08 17.41 6.13
C ASP A 2 8.24 16.14 5.95
N TYR A 3 8.73 15.18 5.17
CA TYR A 3 8.09 13.88 4.99
C TYR A 3 8.72 12.89 5.98
N ARG A 4 7.90 12.21 6.77
CA ARG A 4 8.42 11.16 7.65
C ARG A 4 8.69 9.92 6.81
N ARG A 5 9.94 9.47 6.79
CA ARG A 5 10.32 8.18 6.20
C ARG A 5 10.06 7.09 7.23
N LEU A 6 9.15 6.17 6.93
CA LEU A 6 8.88 5.02 7.80
C LEU A 6 9.86 3.89 7.50
N GLU A 7 10.40 3.21 8.50
CA GLU A 7 11.28 2.06 8.30
C GLU A 7 10.59 0.76 8.73
N GLY A 8 10.95 -0.35 8.07
CA GLY A 8 10.55 -1.70 8.49
C GLY A 8 9.05 -1.86 8.77
N ASP A 9 8.72 -2.20 10.02
CA ASP A 9 7.37 -2.53 10.47
C ASP A 9 6.43 -1.31 10.53
N GLU A 10 6.92 -0.09 10.81
CA GLU A 10 6.08 1.11 10.81
C GLU A 10 5.48 1.38 9.42
N ALA A 11 6.26 1.12 8.36
CA ALA A 11 5.78 1.22 6.98
C ALA A 11 4.72 0.15 6.68
N VAL A 12 4.82 -1.04 7.29
CA VAL A 12 3.85 -2.12 7.13
C VAL A 12 2.52 -1.73 7.77
N ASP A 13 2.56 -1.32 9.04
CA ASP A 13 1.36 -0.91 9.77
C ASP A 13 0.62 0.22 9.06
N HIS A 14 1.36 1.19 8.53
CA HIS A 14 0.77 2.31 7.79
C HIS A 14 0.04 1.85 6.52
N ILE A 15 0.65 0.98 5.71
CA ILE A 15 0.03 0.44 4.51
C ILE A 15 -1.20 -0.41 4.86
N LEU A 16 -1.14 -1.19 5.93
CA LEU A 16 -2.30 -1.96 6.40
C LEU A 16 -3.44 -1.03 6.83
N GLN A 17 -3.13 0.06 7.52
CA GLN A 17 -4.12 1.05 7.91
C GLN A 17 -4.80 1.68 6.70
N VAL A 18 -4.02 2.10 5.69
CA VAL A 18 -4.54 2.66 4.43
C VAL A 18 -5.47 1.67 3.73
N LEU A 19 -5.06 0.40 3.59
CA LEU A 19 -5.87 -0.62 2.92
C LEU A 19 -7.14 -0.98 3.71
N ARG A 20 -7.07 -1.03 5.05
CA ARG A 20 -8.23 -1.27 5.92
C ARG A 20 -9.23 -0.11 5.87
N GLU A 21 -8.76 1.12 6.01
CA GLU A 21 -9.61 2.31 6.01
C GLU A 21 -10.26 2.55 4.65
N ALA A 22 -9.58 2.17 3.56
CA ALA A 22 -10.17 2.24 2.23
C ALA A 22 -11.38 1.32 2.05
N GLY A 23 -11.41 0.17 2.75
CA GLY A 23 -12.51 -0.80 2.71
C GLY A 23 -12.77 -1.41 1.32
N ARG A 24 -11.88 -1.16 0.34
CA ARG A 24 -11.98 -1.62 -1.04
C ARG A 24 -10.60 -1.88 -1.62
N PRO A 25 -10.48 -2.71 -2.67
CA PRO A 25 -9.23 -2.84 -3.40
C PRO A 25 -8.74 -1.50 -3.95
N LEU A 26 -7.48 -1.18 -3.67
CA LEU A 26 -6.81 0.03 -4.13
C LEU A 26 -5.73 -0.30 -5.15
N THR A 27 -5.61 0.51 -6.19
CA THR A 27 -4.46 0.45 -7.10
C THR A 27 -3.19 0.92 -6.40
N THR A 28 -2.02 0.54 -6.91
CA THR A 28 -0.74 1.08 -6.40
C THR A 28 -0.73 2.61 -6.35
N LYS A 29 -1.30 3.26 -7.38
CA LYS A 29 -1.38 4.72 -7.44
C LYS A 29 -2.24 5.30 -6.32
N GLU A 30 -3.41 4.72 -6.08
CA GLU A 30 -4.27 5.13 -4.96
C GLU A 30 -3.56 4.92 -3.61
N VAL A 31 -2.86 3.81 -3.41
CA VAL A 31 -2.08 3.58 -2.19
C VAL A 31 -1.00 4.66 -2.00
N GLN A 32 -0.32 5.05 -3.08
CA GLN A 32 0.66 6.15 -3.04
C GLN A 32 0.02 7.47 -2.63
N GLU A 33 -1.07 7.85 -3.30
CA GLU A 33 -1.79 9.10 -3.00
C GLU A 33 -2.29 9.14 -1.55
N GLU A 34 -2.83 8.03 -1.03
CA GLU A 34 -3.28 7.93 0.36
C GLU A 34 -2.13 8.02 1.37
N THR A 35 -0.96 7.47 1.01
CA THR A 35 0.23 7.54 1.87
C THR A 35 0.84 8.95 1.87
N GLU A 36 0.88 9.61 0.71
CA GLU A 36 1.34 11.00 0.57
C GLU A 36 0.44 11.99 1.33
N LYS A 37 -0.90 11.80 1.30
CA LYS A 37 -1.84 12.59 2.10
C LYS A 37 -1.52 12.55 3.60
N ARG A 38 -0.98 11.43 4.07
CA ARG A 38 -0.56 11.23 5.47
C ARG A 38 0.85 11.75 5.76
N ARG A 39 1.46 12.45 4.80
CA ARG A 39 2.83 12.99 4.84
C ARG A 39 3.91 11.94 5.11
N VAL A 40 3.62 10.71 4.72
CA VAL A 40 4.54 9.59 4.82
C VAL A 40 5.16 9.36 3.46
N GLN A 41 6.49 9.31 3.41
CA GLN A 41 7.20 8.78 2.26
C GLN A 41 7.52 7.31 2.55
N CYS A 42 6.91 6.40 1.79
CA CYS A 42 7.37 5.02 1.79
C CYS A 42 8.82 5.00 1.26
N PRO A 43 9.79 4.42 2.00
CA PRO A 43 11.03 4.01 1.38
C PRO A 43 10.70 2.87 0.40
N ASP A 44 11.32 2.90 -0.78
CA ASP A 44 11.05 2.03 -1.93
C ASP A 44 9.84 2.40 -2.80
N SER A 45 9.90 1.91 -4.04
CA SER A 45 8.76 1.91 -4.95
C SER A 45 7.61 1.13 -4.29
N THR A 46 6.48 1.80 -4.01
CA THR A 46 5.30 1.24 -3.33
C THR A 46 4.87 -0.12 -3.89
N VAL A 47 5.04 -0.36 -5.20
CA VAL A 47 4.83 -1.66 -5.85
C VAL A 47 5.68 -2.78 -5.25
N VAL A 48 6.98 -2.54 -5.03
CA VAL A 48 7.93 -3.53 -4.51
C VAL A 48 7.56 -3.87 -3.08
N PHE A 49 7.21 -2.86 -2.28
CA PHE A 49 6.78 -3.05 -0.91
C PHE A 49 5.49 -3.87 -0.82
N LEU A 50 4.46 -3.51 -1.59
CA LEU A 50 3.19 -4.24 -1.64
C LEU A 50 3.38 -5.69 -2.13
N ASN A 51 4.24 -5.93 -3.13
CA ASN A 51 4.58 -7.29 -3.55
C ASN A 51 5.28 -8.09 -2.44
N ARG A 52 6.18 -7.45 -1.68
CA ARG A 52 6.84 -8.10 -0.53
C ARG A 52 5.80 -8.51 0.52
N LEU A 53 4.83 -7.65 0.82
CA LEU A 53 3.74 -7.95 1.75
C LEU A 53 2.83 -9.07 1.24
N ARG A 54 2.46 -9.05 -0.05
CA ARG A 54 1.68 -10.14 -0.67
C ARG A 54 2.39 -11.48 -0.55
N ARG A 55 3.70 -11.52 -0.84
CA ARG A 55 4.51 -12.75 -0.72
C ARG A 55 4.63 -13.26 0.71
N LYS A 56 4.50 -12.38 1.71
CA LYS A 56 4.45 -12.72 3.13
C LYS A 56 3.05 -13.14 3.61
N GLY A 57 2.02 -13.03 2.78
CA GLY A 57 0.63 -13.33 3.14
C GLY A 57 -0.02 -12.27 4.03
N VAL A 58 0.53 -11.05 4.08
CA VAL A 58 0.02 -9.96 4.92
C VAL A 58 -1.12 -9.20 4.23
N ILE A 59 -1.08 -9.11 2.91
CA ILE A 59 -2.11 -8.49 2.07
C ILE A 59 -2.38 -9.38 0.86
N GLU A 60 -3.53 -9.17 0.25
CA GLU A 60 -3.87 -9.75 -1.04
C GLU A 60 -3.58 -8.75 -2.16
N GLY A 61 -3.38 -9.29 -3.36
CA GLY A 61 -3.26 -8.45 -4.54
C GLY A 61 -3.40 -9.24 -5.83
N GLU A 62 -4.09 -8.63 -6.80
CA GLU A 62 -4.33 -9.22 -8.12
C GLU A 62 -4.07 -8.20 -9.23
N ARG A 63 -3.84 -8.71 -10.45
CA ARG A 63 -3.83 -7.86 -11.64
C ARG A 63 -5.26 -7.65 -12.11
N SER A 64 -5.75 -6.42 -11.98
CA SER A 64 -7.02 -6.00 -12.53
C SER A 64 -6.84 -5.51 -13.98
N ARG A 65 -7.57 -6.14 -14.91
CA ARG A 65 -7.63 -5.69 -16.31
C ARG A 65 -8.40 -4.37 -16.45
N GLU A 66 -9.47 -4.20 -15.66
CA GLU A 66 -10.31 -3.00 -15.65
C GLU A 66 -9.52 -1.78 -15.17
N ARG A 67 -8.79 -1.91 -14.07
CA ARG A 67 -7.97 -0.83 -13.49
C ARG A 67 -6.59 -0.69 -14.16
N ARG A 68 -6.30 -1.53 -15.17
CA ARG A 68 -5.03 -1.57 -15.93
C ARG A 68 -3.79 -1.63 -15.02
N GLY A 69 -3.82 -2.47 -13.99
CA GLY A 69 -2.74 -2.51 -13.00
C GLY A 69 -2.95 -3.53 -11.89
N TRP A 70 -2.12 -3.43 -10.86
CA TRP A 70 -2.32 -4.19 -9.62
C TRP A 70 -3.29 -3.48 -8.71
N VAL A 71 -4.19 -4.25 -8.10
CA VAL A 71 -5.03 -3.82 -6.99
C VAL A 71 -4.66 -4.63 -5.75
N TRP A 72 -4.79 -3.99 -4.59
CA TRP A 72 -4.30 -4.48 -3.30
C TRP A 72 -5.39 -4.29 -2.24
N TRP A 73 -5.56 -5.27 -1.37
CA TRP A 73 -6.51 -5.20 -0.26
C TRP A 73 -6.04 -6.09 0.90
N VAL A 74 -6.64 -5.90 2.06
CA VAL A 74 -6.55 -6.83 3.19
C VAL A 74 -7.80 -7.69 3.22
N GLN A 75 -7.67 -8.97 3.57
CA GLN A 75 -8.85 -9.76 3.90
C GLN A 75 -9.47 -9.20 5.20
N PRO A 76 -10.81 -9.08 5.27
CA PRO A 76 -11.51 -8.68 6.49
C PRO A 76 -11.34 -9.71 7.61
#